data_AF-A0A9Q3WQK5-F1
#
_entry.id   AF-A0A9Q3WQK5-F1
#
_cell.length_a   1.000
_cell.length_b   1.000
_cell.length_c   1.000
_cell.angle_alpha   90.00
_cell.angle_beta   90.00
_cell.angle_gamma   90.00
#
_symmetry.space_group_name_H-M   'P 1'
#
loop_
_entity.id
_entity.type
_entity.pdbx_description
1 polymer ?
#
loop_
_entity_poly.entity_id
_entity_poly.type
_entity_poly.pdbx_seq_one_letter_code
_entity_poly.pdbx_strand_id
1 'polypeptide(L)'
;MAISLASLRTTSVLTPPRILIHGVAGVGKSTFAADADRPVFLMTEDGLGKLQVPHFPLATSYAEVAEALDALLNEDHDFGTVVVDSVDWLEPLIWAEACKRNGWASIEAPGFGKGYAEALTIWREYLDRLNALRDRKGMVVIQIAHTDIKRFDSPEHEPYDRYVIKLQTRASALLQEHSDVVLFANYQISVAKSDVGFNKKVTRALGSGARVMHTEERPAFLAKNRYGLPDTLPLMWSEFLAAMPQSQ
;
A
#
# COMPACT_ATOMS: atom_id res chain seq x y z
N MET A 1 24.12 -23.71 -13.15
CA MET A 1 24.37 -23.33 -14.56
C MET A 1 25.06 -21.97 -14.57
N ALA A 2 26.07 -21.76 -15.42
CA ALA A 2 26.71 -20.46 -15.54
C ALA A 2 25.71 -19.45 -16.13
N ILE A 3 25.62 -18.26 -15.51
CA ILE A 3 24.81 -17.16 -16.02
C ILE A 3 25.41 -16.72 -17.37
N SER A 4 24.60 -16.71 -18.43
CA SER A 4 25.01 -16.32 -19.79
C SER A 4 23.86 -15.67 -20.57
N LEU A 5 24.14 -15.09 -21.74
CA LEU A 5 23.08 -14.54 -22.61
C LEU A 5 22.02 -15.59 -22.99
N ALA A 6 22.37 -16.89 -22.99
CA ALA A 6 21.41 -17.97 -23.21
C ALA A 6 20.40 -18.16 -22.06
N SER A 7 20.67 -17.59 -20.88
CA SER A 7 19.74 -17.60 -19.74
C SER A 7 18.77 -16.40 -19.72
N LEU A 8 18.83 -15.52 -20.73
CA LEU A 8 17.86 -14.43 -20.88
C LEU A 8 16.45 -15.00 -21.05
N ARG A 9 15.50 -14.43 -20.30
CA ARG A 9 14.07 -14.72 -20.41
C ARG A 9 13.34 -13.42 -20.71
N THR A 10 12.50 -13.44 -21.73
CA THR A 10 11.51 -12.39 -21.97
C THR A 10 10.20 -12.89 -21.41
N THR A 11 9.85 -12.49 -20.19
CA THR A 11 8.61 -12.92 -19.56
C THR A 11 7.47 -11.99 -19.98
N SER A 12 6.51 -12.51 -20.74
CA SER A 12 5.29 -11.80 -21.15
C SER A 12 4.08 -12.11 -20.26
N VAL A 13 4.21 -13.05 -19.32
CA VAL A 13 3.11 -13.48 -18.46
C VAL A 13 2.94 -12.47 -17.32
N LEU A 14 1.73 -11.92 -17.22
CA LEU A 14 1.36 -11.06 -16.11
C LEU A 14 1.33 -11.87 -14.81
N THR A 15 2.28 -11.60 -13.92
CA THR A 15 2.29 -12.15 -12.56
C THR A 15 1.29 -11.40 -11.68
N PRO A 16 0.69 -12.03 -10.65
CA PRO A 16 -0.21 -11.35 -9.72
C PRO A 16 0.40 -10.04 -9.18
N PRO A 17 -0.34 -8.92 -9.18
CA PRO A 17 0.22 -7.64 -8.79
C PRO A 17 0.48 -7.53 -7.29
N ARG A 18 1.51 -6.76 -6.93
CA ARG A 18 1.68 -6.20 -5.58
C ARG A 18 1.13 -4.77 -5.56
N ILE A 19 0.10 -4.55 -4.76
CA ILE A 19 -0.64 -3.29 -4.69
C ILE A 19 -0.43 -2.70 -3.30
N LEU A 20 0.00 -1.44 -3.25
CA LEU A 20 -0.04 -0.62 -2.04
C LEU A 20 -1.08 0.47 -2.24
N ILE A 21 -2.13 0.48 -1.44
CA ILE A 21 -3.18 1.50 -1.48
C ILE A 21 -3.12 2.36 -0.23
N HIS A 22 -2.87 3.66 -0.41
CA HIS A 22 -2.93 4.63 0.68
C HIS A 22 -3.99 5.69 0.41
N GLY A 23 -4.56 6.24 1.46
CA GLY A 23 -5.57 7.28 1.31
C GLY A 23 -6.16 7.73 2.64
N VAL A 24 -6.99 8.75 2.56
CA VAL A 24 -7.66 9.34 3.74
C VAL A 24 -8.55 8.32 4.45
N ALA A 25 -8.78 8.53 5.75
CA ALA A 25 -9.62 7.66 6.56
C ALA A 25 -11.06 7.60 6.01
N GLY A 26 -11.68 6.42 6.04
CA GLY A 26 -13.06 6.21 5.61
C GLY A 26 -13.32 6.30 4.09
N VAL A 27 -12.29 6.43 3.26
CA VAL A 27 -12.46 6.53 1.79
C VAL A 27 -12.91 5.21 1.14
N GLY A 28 -12.70 4.06 1.80
CA GLY A 28 -13.11 2.74 1.29
C GLY A 28 -11.97 1.82 0.85
N LYS A 29 -10.75 1.99 1.37
CA LYS A 29 -9.59 1.13 1.05
C LYS A 29 -9.84 -0.35 1.37
N SER A 30 -10.35 -0.65 2.57
CA SER A 30 -10.66 -2.02 2.98
C SER A 30 -11.82 -2.61 2.18
N THR A 31 -12.79 -1.79 1.74
CA THR A 31 -13.85 -2.23 0.81
C THR A 31 -13.28 -2.60 -0.55
N PHE A 32 -12.39 -1.77 -1.11
CA PHE A 32 -11.69 -2.08 -2.36
C PHE A 32 -10.94 -3.42 -2.28
N ALA A 33 -10.25 -3.69 -1.16
CA ALA A 33 -9.52 -4.93 -0.97
C ALA A 33 -10.45 -6.14 -0.69
N ALA A 34 -11.60 -5.92 -0.06
CA ALA A 34 -12.60 -6.95 0.23
C ALA A 34 -13.31 -7.48 -1.03
N ASP A 35 -13.35 -6.68 -2.10
CA ASP A 35 -13.92 -7.08 -3.39
C ASP A 35 -12.92 -7.85 -4.28
N ALA A 36 -11.67 -8.06 -3.81
CA ALA A 36 -10.65 -8.81 -4.53
C ALA A 36 -11.00 -10.31 -4.69
N ASP A 37 -10.32 -11.02 -5.60
CA ASP A 37 -10.58 -12.47 -5.78
C ASP A 37 -10.21 -13.24 -4.50
N ARG A 38 -11.23 -13.86 -3.87
CA ARG A 38 -11.15 -14.72 -2.68
C ARG A 38 -10.14 -14.17 -1.65
N PRO A 39 -10.44 -13.03 -1.01
CA PRO A 39 -9.48 -12.34 -0.16
C PRO A 39 -9.41 -12.97 1.23
N VAL A 40 -8.22 -12.92 1.82
CA VAL A 40 -7.98 -13.18 3.25
C VAL A 40 -7.22 -12.02 3.85
N PHE A 41 -7.71 -11.52 4.99
CA PHE A 41 -7.16 -10.36 5.67
C PHE A 41 -6.24 -10.76 6.81
N LEU A 42 -5.05 -10.15 6.83
CA LEU A 42 -4.17 -10.08 7.99
C LEU A 42 -4.38 -8.71 8.62
N MET A 43 -5.03 -8.70 9.78
CA MET A 43 -5.39 -7.48 10.49
C MET A 43 -4.28 -7.08 11.45
N THR A 44 -3.79 -5.84 11.34
CA THR A 44 -2.95 -5.16 12.32
C THR A 44 -3.66 -3.93 12.91
N GLU A 45 -4.81 -3.56 12.36
CA GLU A 45 -5.75 -2.61 12.95
C GLU A 45 -7.18 -3.16 12.97
N ASP A 46 -8.01 -2.66 13.88
CA ASP A 46 -9.43 -2.99 13.94
C ASP A 46 -10.24 -2.14 12.94
N GLY A 47 -10.04 -2.43 11.64
CA GLY A 47 -10.55 -1.63 10.53
C GLY A 47 -11.71 -2.23 9.74
N LEU A 48 -12.04 -3.51 9.94
CA LEU A 48 -13.00 -4.23 9.08
C LEU A 48 -14.45 -3.78 9.28
N GLY A 49 -14.81 -3.29 10.46
CA GLY A 49 -16.14 -2.78 10.76
C GLY A 49 -17.26 -3.80 10.46
N LYS A 50 -17.98 -3.59 9.34
CA LYS A 50 -19.10 -4.47 8.91
C LYS A 50 -18.73 -5.46 7.79
N LEU A 51 -17.51 -5.42 7.27
CA LEU A 51 -17.08 -6.30 6.19
C LEU A 51 -17.08 -7.75 6.65
N GLN A 52 -17.74 -8.63 5.87
CA GLN A 52 -17.81 -10.06 6.13
C GLN A 52 -16.79 -10.77 5.23
N VAL A 53 -15.52 -10.71 5.60
CA VAL A 53 -14.40 -11.29 4.84
C VAL A 53 -13.60 -12.26 5.72
N PRO A 54 -13.04 -13.34 5.16
CA PRO A 54 -12.09 -14.20 5.87
C PRO A 54 -10.92 -13.38 6.39
N HIS A 55 -10.60 -13.52 7.68
CA HIS A 55 -9.52 -12.79 8.33
C HIS A 55 -8.88 -13.63 9.43
N PHE A 56 -7.59 -13.43 9.64
CA PHE A 56 -6.90 -13.89 10.84
C PHE A 56 -7.31 -13.04 12.04
N PRO A 57 -7.14 -13.55 13.28
CA PRO A 57 -7.24 -12.71 14.47
C PRO A 57 -6.36 -11.46 14.37
N LEU A 58 -6.75 -10.39 15.07
CA LEU A 58 -5.98 -9.15 15.12
C LEU A 58 -4.57 -9.44 15.65
N ALA A 59 -3.56 -9.18 14.81
CA ALA A 59 -2.17 -9.37 15.17
C ALA A 59 -1.69 -8.23 16.07
N THR A 60 -1.09 -8.61 17.19
CA THR A 60 -0.55 -7.73 18.24
C THR A 60 0.98 -7.79 18.32
N SER A 61 1.61 -8.64 17.52
CA SER A 61 3.06 -8.75 17.39
C SER A 61 3.48 -9.12 15.96
N TYR A 62 4.72 -8.81 15.58
CA TYR A 62 5.25 -9.23 14.27
C TYR A 62 5.33 -10.76 14.13
N ALA A 63 5.51 -11.49 15.23
CA ALA A 63 5.53 -12.95 15.21
C ALA A 63 4.19 -13.51 14.72
N GLU A 64 3.07 -12.98 15.22
CA GLU A 64 1.72 -13.38 14.78
C GLU A 64 1.47 -13.03 13.30
N VAL A 65 1.98 -11.88 12.84
CA VAL A 65 1.95 -11.49 11.42
C VAL A 65 2.71 -12.51 10.58
N ALA A 66 3.93 -12.87 10.99
CA ALA A 66 4.76 -13.85 10.30
C ALA A 66 4.11 -15.23 10.28
N GLU A 67 3.54 -15.68 11.40
CA GLU A 67 2.81 -16.94 11.52
C GLU A 67 1.59 -17.00 10.60
N ALA A 68 0.80 -15.93 10.49
CA ALA A 68 -0.34 -15.87 9.58
C ALA A 68 0.09 -15.98 8.10
N LEU A 69 1.16 -15.28 7.71
CA LEU A 69 1.72 -15.39 6.36
C LEU A 69 2.32 -16.77 6.10
N ASP A 70 2.98 -17.37 7.10
CA ASP A 70 3.55 -18.71 7.01
C ASP A 70 2.45 -19.79 6.94
N ALA A 71 1.30 -19.59 7.58
CA ALA A 71 0.12 -20.45 7.44
C ALA A 71 -0.40 -20.45 6.00
N LEU A 72 -0.57 -19.28 5.38
CA LEU A 72 -0.93 -19.18 3.96
C LEU A 72 0.11 -19.84 3.03
N LEU A 73 1.40 -19.78 3.39
CA LEU A 73 2.45 -20.42 2.61
C LEU A 73 2.44 -21.95 2.71
N ASN A 74 2.13 -22.50 3.89
CA ASN A 74 2.37 -23.91 4.18
C ASN A 74 1.10 -24.76 4.17
N GLU A 75 -0.07 -24.16 4.41
CA GLU A 75 -1.34 -24.87 4.43
C GLU A 75 -2.03 -24.84 3.05
N ASP A 76 -2.93 -25.80 2.84
CA ASP A 76 -3.76 -25.87 1.63
C ASP A 76 -4.98 -24.95 1.81
N HIS A 77 -5.18 -24.05 0.83
CA HIS A 77 -6.30 -23.13 0.80
C HIS A 77 -6.60 -22.71 -0.64
N ASP A 78 -7.74 -22.04 -0.83
CA ASP A 78 -8.17 -21.52 -2.12
C ASP A 78 -8.12 -19.97 -2.20
N PHE A 79 -7.63 -19.26 -1.18
CA PHE A 79 -7.48 -17.80 -1.25
C PHE A 79 -6.66 -17.33 -2.45
N GLY A 80 -7.17 -16.31 -3.15
CA GLY A 80 -6.55 -15.69 -4.32
C GLY A 80 -5.85 -14.37 -4.01
N THR A 81 -6.16 -13.75 -2.88
CA THR A 81 -5.61 -12.45 -2.49
C THR A 81 -5.28 -12.42 -1.00
N VAL A 82 -4.07 -11.97 -0.65
CA VAL A 82 -3.72 -11.63 0.73
C VAL A 82 -3.80 -10.11 0.91
N VAL A 83 -4.53 -9.67 1.94
CA VAL A 83 -4.70 -8.26 2.29
C VAL A 83 -4.05 -7.99 3.64
N VAL A 84 -3.13 -7.03 3.70
CA VAL A 84 -2.55 -6.56 4.97
C VAL A 84 -3.18 -5.21 5.31
N ASP A 85 -4.00 -5.19 6.36
CA ASP A 85 -4.77 -4.01 6.81
C ASP A 85 -4.40 -3.67 8.27
N SER A 86 -3.48 -2.76 8.52
CA SER A 86 -2.71 -1.92 7.59
C SER A 86 -1.22 -1.85 7.92
N VAL A 87 -0.41 -1.45 6.94
CA VAL A 87 1.05 -1.42 7.10
C VAL A 87 1.52 -0.33 8.07
N ASP A 88 0.76 0.75 8.26
CA ASP A 88 1.10 1.77 9.25
C ASP A 88 0.85 1.34 10.70
N TRP A 89 -0.07 0.38 10.92
CA TRP A 89 -0.20 -0.31 12.19
C TRP A 89 0.74 -1.51 12.35
N LEU A 90 1.20 -2.10 11.24
CA LEU A 90 2.28 -3.09 11.25
C LEU A 90 3.63 -2.48 11.66
N GLU A 91 3.88 -1.22 11.29
CA GLU A 91 5.17 -0.55 11.52
C GLU A 91 5.62 -0.56 13.00
N PRO A 92 4.78 -0.18 13.98
CA PRO A 92 5.12 -0.31 15.40
C PRO A 92 5.42 -1.75 15.84
N LEU A 93 4.74 -2.75 15.28
CA LEU A 93 5.00 -4.17 15.60
C LEU A 93 6.39 -4.60 15.11
N ILE A 94 6.78 -4.11 13.93
CA ILE A 94 8.11 -4.32 13.36
C ILE A 94 9.18 -3.62 14.22
N TRP A 95 8.93 -2.40 14.70
CA TRP A 95 9.85 -1.72 15.59
C TRP A 95 9.99 -2.44 16.93
N ALA A 96 8.90 -2.93 17.50
CA ALA A 96 8.92 -3.72 18.73
C ALA A 96 9.75 -5.00 18.55
N GLU A 97 9.61 -5.67 17.41
CA GLU A 97 10.44 -6.84 17.08
C GLU A 97 11.92 -6.47 16.89
N ALA A 98 12.23 -5.34 16.23
CA ALA A 98 13.60 -4.86 16.10
C ALA A 98 14.24 -4.61 17.47
N CYS A 99 13.50 -3.95 18.37
CA CYS A 99 13.92 -3.70 19.74
C CYS A 99 14.14 -5.00 20.51
N LYS A 100 13.22 -5.96 20.40
CA LYS A 100 13.31 -7.27 21.06
C LYS A 100 14.55 -8.04 20.59
N ARG A 101 14.82 -8.10 19.29
CA ARG A 101 15.98 -8.82 18.71
C ARG A 101 17.31 -8.21 19.12
N ASN A 102 17.36 -6.89 19.37
CA ASN A 102 18.58 -6.17 19.70
C ASN A 102 18.72 -5.82 21.19
N GLY A 103 17.75 -6.17 22.03
CA GLY A 103 17.74 -5.81 23.45
C GLY A 103 17.61 -4.30 23.70
N TRP A 104 16.92 -3.57 22.83
CA TRP A 104 16.72 -2.13 22.97
C TRP A 104 15.42 -1.80 23.71
N ALA A 105 15.47 -0.76 24.54
CA ALA A 105 14.28 -0.25 25.24
C ALA A 105 13.31 0.49 24.30
N SER A 106 13.81 1.05 23.20
CA SER A 106 13.02 1.71 22.17
C SER A 106 13.76 1.74 20.84
N ILE A 107 13.06 2.04 19.75
CA ILE A 107 13.64 2.09 18.40
C ILE A 107 14.69 3.19 18.25
N GLU A 108 14.69 4.17 19.17
CA GLU A 108 15.63 5.29 19.17
C GLU A 108 16.85 5.07 20.07
N ALA A 109 16.83 4.03 20.93
CA ALA A 109 17.93 3.70 21.83
C ALA A 109 19.33 3.62 21.17
N PRO A 110 19.50 3.04 19.96
CA PRO A 110 20.82 3.00 19.32
C PRO A 110 21.27 4.36 18.73
N GLY A 111 20.42 5.38 18.71
CA GLY A 111 20.72 6.72 18.21
C GLY A 111 20.84 6.81 16.68
N PHE A 112 20.91 8.06 16.18
CA PHE A 112 21.21 8.40 14.78
C PHE A 112 20.38 7.65 13.71
N GLY A 113 19.14 7.28 14.05
CA GLY A 113 18.24 6.53 13.18
C GLY A 113 18.68 5.10 12.86
N LYS A 114 19.60 4.53 13.64
CA LYS A 114 20.08 3.15 13.47
C LYS A 114 18.97 2.13 13.70
N GLY A 115 18.09 2.35 14.68
CA GLY A 115 16.99 1.42 14.92
C GLY A 115 16.01 1.34 13.74
N TYR A 116 15.68 2.47 13.12
CA TYR A 116 14.88 2.48 11.89
C TYR A 116 15.59 1.82 10.71
N ALA A 117 16.93 1.84 10.66
CA ALA A 117 17.69 1.05 9.67
C ALA A 117 17.58 -0.45 9.93
N GLU A 118 17.76 -0.91 11.18
CA GLU A 118 17.64 -2.33 11.51
C GLU A 118 16.21 -2.85 11.32
N ALA A 119 15.20 -2.02 11.56
CA ALA A 119 13.81 -2.36 11.27
C ALA A 119 13.58 -2.72 9.79
N LEU A 120 14.38 -2.21 8.86
CA LEU A 120 14.28 -2.57 7.45
C LEU A 120 14.61 -4.05 7.19
N THR A 121 15.43 -4.68 8.02
CA THR A 121 15.71 -6.11 7.92
C THR A 121 14.44 -6.92 8.12
N ILE A 122 13.63 -6.53 9.12
CA ILE A 122 12.35 -7.18 9.42
C ILE A 122 11.30 -6.85 8.36
N TRP A 123 11.26 -5.60 7.86
CA TRP A 123 10.44 -5.28 6.70
C TRP A 123 10.76 -6.16 5.48
N ARG A 124 12.05 -6.44 5.23
CA ARG A 124 12.46 -7.34 4.13
C ARG A 124 11.99 -8.77 4.35
N GLU A 125 12.09 -9.30 5.56
CA GLU A 125 11.54 -10.61 5.92
C GLU A 125 10.02 -10.70 5.66
N TYR A 126 9.29 -9.63 5.95
CA TYR A 126 7.87 -9.51 5.64
C TYR A 126 7.61 -9.51 4.13
N LEU A 127 8.33 -8.67 3.37
CA LEU A 127 8.18 -8.60 1.92
C LEU A 127 8.58 -9.90 1.22
N ASP A 128 9.55 -10.63 1.74
CA ASP A 128 9.97 -11.94 1.24
C ASP A 128 8.85 -12.98 1.38
N ARG A 129 8.09 -12.94 2.48
CA ARG A 129 6.88 -13.78 2.64
C ARG A 129 5.80 -13.42 1.64
N LEU A 130 5.53 -12.13 1.43
CA LEU A 130 4.56 -11.68 0.41
C LEU A 130 4.99 -12.09 -1.00
N ASN A 131 6.29 -11.99 -1.31
CA ASN A 131 6.84 -12.47 -2.58
C ASN A 131 6.66 -13.99 -2.71
N ALA A 132 6.89 -14.75 -1.66
CA ALA A 132 6.67 -16.19 -1.67
C ALA A 132 5.18 -16.55 -1.89
N LEU A 133 4.24 -15.84 -1.27
CA LEU A 133 2.80 -16.03 -1.50
C LEU A 133 2.43 -15.75 -2.95
N ARG A 134 2.91 -14.63 -3.49
CA ARG A 134 2.71 -14.26 -4.89
C ARG A 134 3.27 -15.28 -5.86
N ASP A 135 4.55 -15.65 -5.70
CA ASP A 135 5.27 -16.43 -6.68
C ASP A 135 5.00 -17.94 -6.57
N ARG A 136 4.65 -18.46 -5.37
CA ARG A 136 4.41 -19.89 -5.14
C ARG A 136 2.92 -20.25 -5.03
N LYS A 137 2.10 -19.36 -4.47
CA LYS A 137 0.65 -19.58 -4.30
C LYS A 137 -0.19 -18.81 -5.33
N GLY A 138 0.44 -17.96 -6.15
CA GLY A 138 -0.25 -17.19 -7.18
C GLY A 138 -1.14 -16.09 -6.62
N MET A 139 -0.90 -15.65 -5.38
CA MET A 139 -1.78 -14.70 -4.70
C MET A 139 -1.49 -13.27 -5.13
N VAL A 140 -2.56 -12.49 -5.31
CA VAL A 140 -2.48 -11.03 -5.34
C VAL A 140 -2.10 -10.54 -3.94
N VAL A 141 -1.26 -9.51 -3.87
CA VAL A 141 -0.86 -8.89 -2.60
C VAL A 141 -1.44 -7.49 -2.54
N ILE A 142 -2.27 -7.20 -1.55
CA ILE A 142 -2.80 -5.86 -1.28
C ILE A 142 -2.31 -5.41 0.10
N GLN A 143 -1.64 -4.27 0.15
CA GLN A 143 -1.19 -3.62 1.38
C GLN A 143 -1.96 -2.31 1.52
N ILE A 144 -2.65 -2.13 2.63
CA ILE A 144 -3.40 -0.90 2.93
C ILE A 144 -2.56 -0.01 3.83
N ALA A 145 -2.58 1.30 3.59
CA ALA A 145 -1.96 2.28 4.46
C ALA A 145 -2.85 3.52 4.65
N HIS A 146 -2.73 4.18 5.80
CA HIS A 146 -3.21 5.54 5.95
C HIS A 146 -2.20 6.55 5.38
N THR A 147 -2.62 7.82 5.32
CA THR A 147 -1.85 8.91 4.71
C THR A 147 -1.74 10.08 5.67
N ASP A 148 -0.57 10.70 5.71
CA ASP A 148 -0.32 11.98 6.35
C ASP A 148 -0.17 13.09 5.32
N ILE A 149 -0.42 14.32 5.73
CA ILE A 149 -0.06 15.51 4.94
C ILE A 149 1.29 16.01 5.46
N LYS A 150 2.29 16.06 4.60
CA LYS A 150 3.62 16.64 4.90
C LYS A 150 3.94 17.74 3.91
N ARG A 151 4.59 18.80 4.41
CA ARG A 151 5.16 19.84 3.56
C ARG A 151 6.29 19.25 2.73
N PHE A 152 6.28 19.54 1.43
CA PHE A 152 7.36 19.20 0.50
C PHE A 152 8.02 20.49 0.02
N ASP A 153 9.29 20.67 0.40
CA ASP A 153 10.10 21.80 -0.05
C ASP A 153 10.89 21.38 -1.30
N SER A 154 10.32 21.68 -2.47
CA SER A 154 10.95 21.41 -3.76
C SER A 154 12.13 22.37 -4.01
N PRO A 155 13.25 21.91 -4.58
CA PRO A 155 14.29 22.81 -5.06
C PRO A 155 13.88 23.59 -6.32
N GLU A 156 12.83 23.16 -7.02
CA GLU A 156 12.40 23.71 -8.32
C GLU A 156 11.09 24.51 -8.25
N HIS A 157 10.29 24.30 -7.20
CA HIS A 157 8.92 24.84 -7.09
C HIS A 157 8.66 25.42 -5.70
N GLU A 158 7.65 26.27 -5.59
CA GLU A 158 7.17 26.73 -4.29
C GLU A 158 6.76 25.54 -3.41
N PRO A 159 7.03 25.57 -2.09
CA PRO A 159 6.65 24.48 -1.21
C PRO A 159 5.14 24.24 -1.21
N TYR A 160 4.76 22.98 -1.19
CA TYR A 160 3.35 22.57 -1.16
C TYR A 160 3.12 21.41 -0.20
N ASP A 161 1.87 21.25 0.22
CA ASP A 161 1.45 20.12 1.03
C ASP A 161 1.23 18.89 0.16
N ARG A 162 1.72 17.75 0.64
CA ARG A 162 1.70 16.49 -0.07
C ARG A 162 1.16 15.37 0.81
N TYR A 163 0.22 14.60 0.27
CA TYR A 163 -0.23 13.34 0.82
C TYR A 163 0.89 12.29 0.67
N VAL A 164 1.38 11.79 1.80
CA VAL A 164 2.40 10.76 1.88
C VAL A 164 1.90 9.58 2.68
N ILE A 165 2.38 8.37 2.36
CA ILE A 165 2.07 7.17 3.12
C ILE A 165 2.51 7.37 4.58
N LYS A 166 1.63 7.06 5.54
CA LYS A 166 1.86 7.22 6.98
C LYS A 166 2.82 6.16 7.52
N LEU A 167 4.06 6.23 7.09
CA LEU A 167 5.15 5.33 7.49
C LEU A 167 6.42 6.15 7.72
N GLN A 168 7.37 5.57 8.44
CA GLN A 168 8.73 6.07 8.48
C GLN A 168 9.32 6.10 7.07
N THR A 169 10.10 7.14 6.76
CA THR A 169 10.54 7.47 5.40
C THR A 169 11.20 6.30 4.66
N ARG A 170 12.04 5.51 5.33
CA ARG A 170 12.73 4.38 4.71
C ARG A 170 11.81 3.17 4.50
N ALA A 171 10.91 2.90 5.45
CA ALA A 171 9.90 1.85 5.29
C ALA A 171 8.93 2.20 4.15
N SER A 172 8.45 3.44 4.10
CA SER A 172 7.62 3.97 3.02
C SER A 172 8.28 3.81 1.65
N ALA A 173 9.55 4.21 1.52
CA ALA A 173 10.31 4.06 0.27
C ALA A 173 10.44 2.58 -0.12
N LEU A 174 10.79 1.71 0.83
CA LEU A 174 10.93 0.27 0.60
C LEU A 174 9.63 -0.38 0.08
N LEU A 175 8.48 -0.05 0.69
CA LEU A 175 7.18 -0.60 0.26
C LEU A 175 6.74 -0.06 -1.11
N GLN A 176 6.99 1.22 -1.39
CA GLN A 176 6.72 1.81 -2.70
C GLN A 176 7.61 1.22 -3.81
N GLU A 177 8.88 0.96 -3.52
CA GLU A 177 9.81 0.32 -4.45
C GLU A 177 9.38 -1.12 -4.78
N HIS A 178 8.99 -1.89 -3.75
CA HIS A 178 8.54 -3.27 -3.86
C HIS A 178 7.22 -3.43 -4.62
N SER A 179 6.29 -2.50 -4.44
CA SER A 179 4.95 -2.58 -5.03
C SER A 179 4.98 -2.39 -6.55
N ASP A 180 4.15 -3.12 -7.28
CA ASP A 180 3.98 -2.93 -8.73
C ASP A 180 3.11 -1.70 -9.02
N VAL A 181 2.12 -1.45 -8.14
CA VAL A 181 1.26 -0.26 -8.17
C VAL A 181 1.17 0.36 -6.77
N VAL A 182 1.27 1.68 -6.70
CA VAL A 182 0.94 2.48 -5.52
C VAL A 182 -0.26 3.36 -5.88
N LEU A 183 -1.37 3.13 -5.19
CA LEU A 183 -2.64 3.81 -5.43
C LEU A 183 -2.88 4.86 -4.34
N PHE A 184 -3.28 6.07 -4.75
CA PHE A 184 -3.77 7.09 -3.82
C PHE A 184 -5.31 7.19 -3.89
N ALA A 185 -5.99 6.78 -2.82
CA ALA A 185 -7.44 6.83 -2.70
C ALA A 185 -7.90 8.13 -2.03
N ASN A 186 -8.79 8.87 -2.70
CA ASN A 186 -9.37 10.11 -2.17
C ASN A 186 -10.79 10.34 -2.72
N TYR A 187 -11.46 11.35 -2.19
CA TYR A 187 -12.72 11.85 -2.74
C TYR A 187 -12.45 12.74 -3.95
N GLN A 188 -13.24 12.59 -5.01
CA GLN A 188 -13.16 13.46 -6.17
C GLN A 188 -13.62 14.87 -5.79
N ILE A 189 -12.68 15.80 -5.84
CA ILE A 189 -12.95 17.22 -5.64
C ILE A 189 -13.33 17.82 -6.99
N SER A 190 -14.61 18.16 -7.19
CA SER A 190 -15.04 18.94 -8.34
C SER A 190 -14.86 20.41 -8.00
N VAL A 191 -14.01 21.12 -8.74
CA VAL A 191 -13.85 22.56 -8.51
C VAL A 191 -14.95 23.31 -9.25
N ALA A 192 -15.93 23.86 -8.51
CA ALA A 192 -16.84 24.85 -9.08
C ALA A 192 -16.25 26.24 -8.87
N LYS A 193 -15.95 26.92 -9.98
CA LYS A 193 -15.66 28.36 -9.96
C LYS A 193 -17.00 29.08 -9.92
N SER A 194 -17.37 29.64 -8.77
CA SER A 194 -18.49 30.55 -8.67
C SER A 194 -17.98 31.99 -8.84
N ASP A 195 -18.48 32.70 -9.84
CA ASP A 195 -18.27 34.15 -9.94
C ASP A 195 -19.13 34.85 -8.89
N VAL A 196 -18.48 35.31 -7.82
CA VAL A 196 -19.04 36.31 -6.92
C VAL A 196 -18.52 37.66 -7.44
N GLY A 197 -19.40 38.47 -8.03
CA GLY A 197 -19.05 39.68 -8.77
C GLY A 197 -18.04 40.62 -8.08
N PHE A 198 -17.44 41.51 -8.89
CA PHE A 198 -16.22 42.30 -8.62
C PHE A 198 -14.94 41.46 -8.51
N ASN A 199 -14.48 40.93 -9.66
CA ASN A 199 -13.12 40.42 -9.89
C ASN A 199 -12.53 39.45 -8.84
N LYS A 200 -13.36 38.78 -8.03
CA LYS A 200 -12.96 37.75 -7.09
C LYS A 200 -13.51 36.40 -7.53
N LYS A 201 -12.69 35.60 -8.20
CA LYS A 201 -12.98 34.19 -8.41
C LYS A 201 -12.75 33.45 -7.10
N VAL A 202 -13.83 32.97 -6.48
CA VAL A 202 -13.73 32.05 -5.34
C VAL A 202 -13.82 30.64 -5.89
N THR A 203 -12.73 29.90 -5.75
CA THR A 203 -12.67 28.47 -6.06
C THR A 203 -13.33 27.72 -4.91
N ARG A 204 -14.56 27.22 -5.11
CA ARG A 204 -15.21 26.33 -4.13
C ARG A 204 -15.04 24.89 -4.60
N ALA A 205 -14.42 24.08 -3.75
CA ALA A 205 -14.43 22.63 -3.88
C ALA A 205 -15.87 22.13 -3.60
N LEU A 206 -16.58 21.67 -4.62
CA LEU A 206 -17.77 20.84 -4.48
C LEU A 206 -17.31 19.38 -4.55
N GLY A 207 -17.19 18.71 -3.41
CA GLY A 207 -16.97 17.27 -3.41
C GLY A 207 -18.20 16.58 -3.98
N SER A 208 -18.07 15.82 -5.08
CA SER A 208 -19.17 15.02 -5.62
C SER A 208 -19.53 13.83 -4.70
N GLY A 209 -18.71 13.59 -3.66
CA GLY A 209 -18.77 12.42 -2.80
C GLY A 209 -18.25 11.15 -3.47
N ALA A 210 -17.96 11.18 -4.77
CA ALA A 210 -17.40 10.05 -5.50
C ALA A 210 -16.00 9.71 -4.99
N ARG A 211 -15.75 8.43 -4.77
CA ARG A 211 -14.45 7.90 -4.32
C ARG A 211 -13.65 7.47 -5.53
N VAL A 212 -12.41 7.91 -5.61
CA VAL A 212 -11.50 7.61 -6.73
C VAL A 212 -10.17 7.09 -6.22
N MET A 213 -9.48 6.34 -7.07
CA MET A 213 -8.08 5.98 -6.91
C MET A 213 -7.25 6.62 -8.03
N HIS A 214 -6.17 7.28 -7.65
CA HIS A 214 -5.18 7.80 -8.56
C HIS A 214 -4.04 6.79 -8.71
N THR A 215 -3.62 6.54 -9.95
CA THR A 215 -2.64 5.51 -10.30
C THR A 215 -1.27 6.11 -10.64
N GLU A 216 -1.21 7.38 -11.03
CA GLU A 216 0.01 8.08 -11.44
C GLU A 216 0.38 9.19 -10.44
N GLU A 217 1.68 9.37 -10.19
CA GLU A 217 2.20 10.39 -9.28
C GLU A 217 1.78 11.81 -9.70
N ARG A 218 1.43 12.64 -8.71
CA ARG A 218 1.18 14.08 -8.87
C ARG A 218 1.88 14.82 -7.73
N PRO A 219 2.16 16.13 -7.85
CA PRO A 219 2.78 16.89 -6.77
C PRO A 219 2.07 16.69 -5.42
N ALA A 220 0.74 16.67 -5.41
CA ALA A 220 -0.06 16.55 -4.19
C ALA A 220 -0.08 15.15 -3.53
N PHE A 221 0.35 14.07 -4.20
CA PHE A 221 0.27 12.71 -3.64
C PHE A 221 1.28 11.74 -4.25
N LEU A 222 1.60 10.66 -3.54
CA LEU A 222 2.44 9.58 -4.06
C LEU A 222 1.57 8.56 -4.80
N ALA A 223 2.00 8.13 -5.98
CA ALA A 223 1.38 7.02 -6.70
C ALA A 223 2.39 6.44 -7.69
N LYS A 224 2.17 5.21 -8.14
CA LYS A 224 3.09 4.47 -9.01
C LYS A 224 2.29 3.49 -9.85
N ASN A 225 2.62 3.39 -11.12
CA ASN A 225 1.94 2.52 -12.06
C ASN A 225 2.93 1.89 -13.03
N ARG A 226 3.02 0.56 -13.01
CA ARG A 226 3.87 -0.24 -13.93
C ARG A 226 3.07 -0.91 -15.06
N TYR A 227 1.75 -0.70 -15.10
CA TYR A 227 0.84 -1.41 -15.98
C TYR A 227 0.18 -0.53 -17.04
N GLY A 228 0.48 0.78 -17.05
CA GLY A 228 -0.12 1.71 -18.01
C GLY A 228 -1.61 1.97 -17.74
N LEU A 229 -2.05 1.83 -16.49
CA LEU A 229 -3.42 2.16 -16.05
C LEU A 229 -3.75 3.64 -16.31
N PRO A 230 -5.03 4.01 -16.52
CA PRO A 230 -5.46 5.41 -16.56
C PRO A 230 -5.12 6.18 -15.27
N ASP A 231 -4.84 7.48 -15.37
CA ASP A 231 -4.44 8.36 -14.26
C ASP A 231 -5.35 8.27 -13.04
N THR A 232 -6.65 8.09 -13.27
CA THR A 232 -7.68 8.05 -12.23
C THR A 232 -8.77 7.05 -12.62
N LEU A 233 -9.19 6.25 -11.65
CA LEU A 233 -10.25 5.27 -11.77
C LEU A 233 -11.21 5.41 -10.58
N PRO A 234 -12.48 4.98 -10.69
CA PRO A 234 -13.34 4.83 -9.53
C PRO A 234 -12.69 3.89 -8.51
N LEU A 235 -12.87 4.14 -7.21
CA LEU A 235 -12.33 3.27 -6.15
C LEU A 235 -13.14 1.96 -6.06
N MET A 236 -12.97 1.08 -7.03
CA MET A 236 -13.64 -0.20 -7.16
C MET A 236 -12.67 -1.25 -7.70
N TRP A 237 -12.68 -2.45 -7.12
CA TRP A 237 -11.81 -3.55 -7.56
C TRP A 237 -12.05 -3.95 -9.01
N SER A 238 -13.32 -3.98 -9.44
CA SER A 238 -13.70 -4.30 -10.82
C SER A 238 -13.09 -3.33 -11.84
N GLU A 239 -13.04 -2.04 -11.53
CA GLU A 239 -12.44 -1.01 -12.39
C GLU A 239 -10.92 -1.14 -12.46
N PHE A 240 -10.28 -1.48 -11.33
CA PHE A 240 -8.85 -1.80 -11.31
C PHE A 240 -8.56 -2.99 -12.23
N LEU A 241 -9.28 -4.10 -12.06
CA LEU A 241 -9.09 -5.30 -12.87
C LEU A 241 -9.37 -5.06 -14.36
N ALA A 242 -10.42 -4.31 -14.70
CA ALA A 242 -10.76 -4.00 -16.09
C ALA A 242 -9.66 -3.17 -16.78
N ALA A 243 -8.94 -2.32 -16.03
CA ALA A 243 -7.84 -1.52 -16.54
C ALA A 243 -6.51 -2.29 -16.62
N MET A 244 -6.36 -3.42 -15.93
CA MET A 244 -5.13 -4.21 -15.94
C MET A 244 -4.88 -4.81 -17.35
N PRO A 245 -3.61 -4.89 -17.78
CA PRO A 245 -3.25 -5.57 -19.02
C PRO A 245 -3.81 -7.00 -19.02
N GLN A 246 -4.46 -7.40 -20.10
CA GLN A 246 -4.90 -8.79 -20.24
C GLN A 246 -3.73 -9.64 -20.72
N SER A 247 -3.53 -10.81 -20.10
CA SER A 247 -2.62 -11.82 -20.63
C SER A 247 -3.09 -12.21 -22.03
N GLN A 248 -2.25 -12.01 -23.05
CA GLN A 248 -2.50 -12.53 -24.40
C GLN A 248 -2.50 -14.04 -24.43
#